data_AF-S7QK78-F1
#
_entry.id   AF-S7QK78-F1
#
_cell.length_a   1.000
_cell.length_b   1.000
_cell.length_c   1.000
_cell.angle_alpha   90.00
_cell.angle_beta   90.00
_cell.angle_gamma   90.00
#
_symmetry.space_group_name_H-M   'P 1'
#
loop_
_entity.id
_entity.type
_entity.pdbx_description
1 polymer ?
#
loop_
_entity_poly.entity_id
_entity_poly.type
_entity_poly.pdbx_seq_one_letter_code
_entity_poly.pdbx_strand_id
1 'polypeptide(L)'
;MAAVTNGKPEQATSEIDPVWLSSRTARQIYALGEVEKTDKPEDHMPQGEERSEQFVVEVSEYFERLDAIHMAIRSSLAHIRQARFAPSTINAPDPGFVPPPLGVGMRGADASDHDPTRTRGFQEERVERDAWKGILDALTRIKQARDEDRRKKDDEMQV
;
A
#
# COMPACT_ATOMS: atom_id res chain seq x y z
N MET A 1 -45.25 47.39 -4.03
CA MET A 1 -44.37 46.28 -3.59
C MET A 1 -44.99 44.99 -4.09
N ALA A 2 -44.30 44.34 -5.03
CA ALA A 2 -44.76 43.10 -5.66
C ALA A 2 -44.15 41.88 -4.94
N ALA A 3 -44.75 40.72 -5.25
CA ALA A 3 -44.32 39.33 -4.99
C ALA A 3 -45.15 38.61 -3.92
N VAL A 4 -45.57 37.35 -4.07
CA VAL A 4 -45.50 36.36 -5.15
C VAL A 4 -46.57 35.33 -4.77
N THR A 5 -47.42 34.93 -5.71
CA THR A 5 -48.38 33.85 -5.53
C THR A 5 -47.67 32.50 -5.62
N ASN A 6 -47.80 31.66 -4.57
CA ASN A 6 -47.33 30.27 -4.56
C ASN A 6 -47.97 29.46 -5.70
N GLY A 7 -47.14 29.06 -6.67
CA GLY A 7 -47.49 28.12 -7.73
C GLY A 7 -47.27 26.67 -7.27
N LYS A 8 -48.32 25.87 -7.48
CA LYS A 8 -48.45 24.41 -7.32
C LYS A 8 -47.41 23.64 -8.17
N PRO A 9 -46.96 22.42 -7.76
CA PRO A 9 -46.12 21.57 -8.60
C PRO A 9 -47.00 20.86 -9.64
N GLU A 10 -47.04 21.38 -10.86
CA GLU A 10 -47.72 20.75 -11.98
C GLU A 10 -46.81 21.00 -13.19
N GLN A 11 -46.35 19.92 -13.84
CA GLN A 11 -45.60 19.80 -15.12
C GLN A 11 -44.18 19.23 -14.99
N ALA A 12 -44.05 17.92 -15.23
CA ALA A 12 -42.79 17.31 -15.68
C ALA A 12 -42.98 15.99 -16.46
N THR A 13 -44.18 15.68 -16.97
CA THR A 13 -44.42 14.44 -17.76
C THR A 13 -44.93 14.72 -19.17
N SER A 14 -45.07 15.99 -19.57
CA SER A 14 -45.66 16.41 -20.85
C SER A 14 -44.62 16.80 -21.91
N GLU A 15 -43.33 16.62 -21.66
CA GLU A 15 -42.25 17.14 -22.52
C GLU A 15 -41.24 16.06 -22.96
N ILE A 16 -41.60 14.77 -22.86
CA ILE A 16 -40.81 13.70 -23.44
C ILE A 16 -41.21 13.58 -24.91
N ASP A 17 -40.29 13.91 -25.82
CA ASP A 17 -40.52 13.83 -27.25
C ASP A 17 -41.04 12.42 -27.63
N PRO A 18 -42.17 12.31 -28.34
CA PRO A 18 -42.77 11.03 -28.73
C PRO A 18 -41.81 10.11 -29.49
N VAL A 19 -40.75 10.63 -30.11
CA VAL A 19 -39.67 9.83 -30.70
C VAL A 19 -39.06 8.87 -29.67
N TRP A 20 -38.87 9.30 -28.42
CA TRP A 20 -38.29 8.48 -27.33
C TRP A 20 -39.26 7.45 -26.76
N LEU A 21 -40.57 7.66 -26.90
CA LEU A 21 -41.61 6.73 -26.45
C LEU A 21 -42.05 5.76 -27.56
N SER A 22 -41.73 6.05 -28.83
CA SER A 22 -42.19 5.24 -29.98
C SER A 22 -41.50 3.88 -30.05
N SER A 23 -40.19 3.83 -29.83
CA SER A 23 -39.39 2.61 -29.99
C SER A 23 -39.01 1.99 -28.64
N ARG A 24 -38.98 0.65 -28.59
CA ARG A 24 -38.50 -0.10 -27.42
C ARG A 24 -37.02 0.18 -27.17
N THR A 25 -36.23 0.33 -28.23
CA THR A 25 -34.82 0.69 -28.14
C THR A 25 -34.63 2.12 -27.65
N ALA A 26 -35.47 3.06 -28.11
CA ALA A 26 -35.40 4.45 -27.65
C ALA A 26 -35.78 4.58 -26.16
N ARG A 27 -36.81 3.84 -25.72
CA ARG A 27 -37.16 3.73 -24.30
C ARG A 27 -36.05 3.09 -23.47
N GLN A 28 -35.37 2.08 -24.01
CA GLN A 28 -34.25 1.43 -23.34
C GLN A 28 -33.04 2.38 -23.20
N ILE A 29 -32.74 3.16 -24.23
CA ILE A 29 -31.67 4.19 -24.18
C ILE A 29 -32.04 5.31 -23.20
N TYR A 30 -33.28 5.78 -23.22
CA TYR A 30 -33.79 6.77 -22.28
C TYR A 30 -33.69 6.27 -20.82
N ALA A 31 -34.12 5.03 -20.58
CA ALA A 31 -34.03 4.38 -19.26
C ALA A 31 -32.58 4.18 -18.79
N LEU A 32 -31.63 3.97 -19.72
CA LEU A 32 -30.19 3.93 -19.39
C LEU A 32 -29.64 5.30 -18.98
N GLY A 33 -30.20 6.39 -19.51
CA GLY A 33 -29.86 7.76 -19.12
C GLY A 33 -30.39 8.17 -17.73
N GLU A 34 -31.46 7.51 -17.26
CA GLU A 34 -32.01 7.68 -15.90
C GLU A 34 -31.34 6.78 -14.84
N VAL A 35 -30.44 5.87 -15.24
CA VAL A 35 -29.64 5.10 -14.28
C VAL A 35 -28.78 6.08 -13.49
N GLU A 36 -28.95 6.08 -12.17
CA GLU A 36 -28.16 6.88 -11.24
C GLU A 36 -26.68 6.71 -11.58
N LYS A 37 -26.02 7.80 -11.98
CA LYS A 37 -24.57 7.86 -12.14
C LYS A 37 -23.99 7.43 -10.80
N THR A 38 -23.36 6.26 -10.74
CA THR A 38 -22.86 5.65 -9.51
C THR A 38 -21.65 6.37 -8.90
N ASP A 39 -21.32 7.56 -9.41
CA ASP A 39 -20.20 8.35 -8.92
C ASP A 39 -20.59 8.86 -7.54
N LYS A 40 -19.80 8.47 -6.55
CA LYS A 40 -19.89 9.06 -5.22
C LYS A 40 -19.34 10.50 -5.32
N PRO A 41 -19.77 11.44 -4.47
CA PRO A 41 -19.26 12.83 -4.50
C PRO A 41 -17.74 12.95 -4.24
N GLU A 42 -17.08 11.85 -3.86
CA GLU A 42 -15.63 11.73 -3.65
C GLU A 42 -14.87 11.23 -4.90
N ASP A 43 -15.57 10.84 -5.98
CA ASP A 43 -14.92 10.48 -7.24
C ASP A 43 -14.36 11.75 -7.89
N HIS A 44 -13.05 11.77 -8.15
CA HIS A 44 -12.34 12.89 -8.79
C HIS A 44 -12.69 13.11 -10.26
N MET A 45 -13.85 12.66 -10.71
CA MET A 45 -14.24 12.72 -12.11
C MET A 45 -15.01 14.03 -12.39
N PRO A 46 -14.53 14.89 -13.30
CA PRO A 46 -15.20 16.12 -13.68
C PRO A 46 -16.56 15.81 -14.33
N GLN A 47 -17.53 16.67 -14.06
CA GLN A 47 -18.88 16.54 -14.61
C GLN A 47 -18.96 17.23 -15.98
N GLY A 48 -19.42 16.53 -17.02
CA GLY A 48 -19.61 17.11 -18.36
C GLY A 48 -19.16 16.18 -19.49
N GLU A 49 -18.85 16.76 -20.66
CA GLU A 49 -18.36 16.05 -21.86
C GLU A 49 -17.00 15.38 -21.62
N GLU A 50 -16.11 16.06 -20.88
CA GLU A 50 -14.78 15.59 -20.46
C GLU A 50 -14.81 14.33 -19.57
N ARG A 51 -15.97 14.01 -18.96
CA ARG A 51 -16.16 12.81 -18.15
C ARG A 51 -15.99 11.53 -18.97
N SER A 52 -16.51 11.54 -20.20
CA SER A 52 -16.53 10.33 -21.02
C SER A 52 -15.11 9.94 -21.46
N GLU A 53 -14.28 10.92 -21.78
CA GLU A 53 -12.87 10.71 -22.12
C GLU A 53 -12.07 10.23 -20.90
N GLN A 54 -12.27 10.86 -19.74
CA GLN A 54 -11.56 10.47 -18.52
C GLN A 54 -12.01 9.12 -17.97
N PHE A 55 -13.29 8.77 -18.11
CA PHE A 55 -13.78 7.43 -17.81
C PHE A 55 -13.09 6.37 -18.67
N VAL A 56 -12.92 6.62 -19.97
CA VAL A 56 -12.21 5.69 -20.86
C VAL A 56 -10.75 5.54 -20.46
N VAL A 57 -10.08 6.64 -20.08
CA VAL A 57 -8.70 6.62 -19.60
C VAL A 57 -8.58 5.81 -18.30
N GLU A 58 -9.40 6.12 -17.29
CA GLU A 58 -9.37 5.46 -15.98
C GLU A 58 -9.69 3.96 -16.10
N VAL A 59 -10.69 3.60 -16.90
CA VAL A 59 -11.05 2.19 -17.15
C VAL A 59 -9.92 1.47 -17.86
N SER A 60 -9.27 2.10 -18.83
CA SER A 60 -8.12 1.52 -19.53
C SER A 60 -6.97 1.27 -18.56
N GLU A 61 -6.62 2.25 -17.72
CA GLU A 61 -5.58 2.10 -16.69
C GLU A 61 -5.92 0.98 -15.69
N TYR A 62 -7.18 0.91 -15.24
CA TYR A 62 -7.64 -0.15 -14.35
C TYR A 62 -7.43 -1.54 -14.97
N PHE A 63 -7.80 -1.73 -16.24
CA PHE A 63 -7.63 -3.01 -16.92
C PHE A 63 -6.17 -3.36 -17.18
N GLU A 64 -5.33 -2.38 -17.53
CA GLU A 64 -3.87 -2.59 -17.66
C GLU A 64 -3.25 -3.03 -16.32
N ARG A 65 -3.64 -2.37 -15.22
CA ARG A 65 -3.19 -2.73 -13.88
C ARG A 65 -3.65 -4.13 -13.47
N LEU A 66 -4.90 -4.47 -13.78
CA LEU A 66 -5.47 -5.79 -13.51
C LEU A 66 -4.72 -6.88 -14.29
N ASP A 67 -4.44 -6.64 -15.58
CA ASP A 67 -3.69 -7.59 -16.41
C ASP A 67 -2.26 -7.78 -15.90
N ALA A 68 -1.58 -6.71 -15.49
CA ALA A 68 -0.25 -6.78 -14.87
C ALA A 68 -0.24 -7.64 -13.59
N ILE A 69 -1.22 -7.45 -12.70
CA ILE A 69 -1.37 -8.25 -11.48
C ILE A 69 -1.64 -9.72 -11.84
N HIS A 70 -2.52 -9.97 -12.80
CA HIS A 70 -2.89 -11.31 -13.20
C HIS A 70 -1.71 -12.06 -13.83
N MET A 71 -0.93 -11.40 -14.69
CA MET A 71 0.31 -11.94 -15.23
C MET A 71 1.32 -12.26 -14.13
N ALA A 72 1.48 -11.37 -13.13
CA ALA A 72 2.37 -11.60 -12.00
C ALA A 72 1.97 -12.82 -11.17
N ILE A 73 0.67 -13.03 -10.92
CA ILE A 73 0.14 -14.20 -10.18
C ILE A 73 0.38 -15.49 -10.98
N ARG A 74 0.11 -15.47 -12.29
CA ARG A 74 0.35 -16.66 -13.13
C ARG A 74 1.83 -16.99 -13.19
N SER A 75 2.68 -15.97 -13.32
CA SER A 75 4.12 -16.11 -13.28
C SER A 75 4.59 -16.67 -11.94
N SER A 76 4.16 -16.10 -10.80
CA SER A 76 4.56 -16.59 -9.48
C SER A 76 4.10 -18.02 -9.23
N LEU A 77 2.89 -18.39 -9.64
CA LEU A 77 2.38 -19.76 -9.56
C LEU A 77 3.20 -20.72 -10.44
N ALA A 78 3.58 -20.30 -11.65
CA ALA A 78 4.44 -21.08 -12.51
C ALA A 78 5.83 -21.29 -11.87
N HIS A 79 6.42 -20.24 -11.30
CA HIS A 79 7.68 -20.35 -10.55
C HIS A 79 7.58 -21.30 -9.36
N ILE A 80 6.50 -21.21 -8.56
CA ILE A 80 6.26 -22.13 -7.43
C ILE A 80 6.15 -23.58 -7.91
N ARG A 81 5.44 -23.82 -9.03
CA ARG A 81 5.31 -25.17 -9.61
C ARG A 81 6.62 -25.69 -10.20
N GLN A 82 7.38 -24.82 -10.86
CA GLN A 82 8.70 -25.15 -11.40
C GLN A 82 9.70 -25.46 -10.30
N ALA A 83 9.61 -24.74 -9.17
CA ALA A 83 10.49 -24.94 -8.02
C ALA A 83 10.26 -26.28 -7.32
N ARG A 84 9.15 -27.01 -7.61
CA ARG A 84 8.90 -28.40 -7.17
C ARG A 84 9.22 -28.66 -5.70
N PHE A 85 8.97 -27.70 -4.80
CA PHE A 85 9.07 -27.94 -3.36
C PHE A 85 7.92 -28.85 -2.94
N ALA A 86 8.17 -30.16 -2.85
CA ALA A 86 7.22 -31.04 -2.21
C ALA A 86 7.02 -30.54 -0.76
N PRO A 87 5.79 -30.52 -0.21
CA PRO A 87 5.59 -30.15 1.19
C PRO A 87 6.43 -30.99 2.16
N SER A 88 6.77 -32.23 1.77
CA SER A 88 7.66 -33.14 2.48
C SER A 88 9.16 -32.80 2.42
N THR A 89 9.57 -31.84 1.58
CA THR A 89 10.94 -31.30 1.57
C THR A 89 11.11 -30.13 2.53
N ILE A 90 10.04 -29.63 3.15
CA ILE A 90 10.11 -28.65 4.23
C ILE A 90 10.33 -29.42 5.54
N ASN A 91 11.50 -30.05 5.67
CA ASN A 91 11.92 -30.59 6.96
C ASN A 91 12.41 -29.41 7.81
N ALA A 92 11.77 -29.20 8.95
CA ALA A 92 12.35 -28.37 9.99
C ALA A 92 13.71 -28.98 10.37
N PRO A 93 14.77 -28.18 10.46
CA PRO A 93 16.04 -28.68 10.92
C PRO A 93 15.89 -29.23 12.35
N ASP A 94 16.78 -30.14 12.75
CA ASP A 94 16.69 -30.83 14.04
C ASP A 94 16.52 -29.85 15.21
N PRO A 95 15.73 -30.19 16.25
CA PRO A 95 15.61 -29.35 17.43
C PRO A 95 16.98 -29.04 18.03
N GLY A 96 17.42 -27.78 17.94
CA GLY A 96 18.77 -27.35 18.34
C GLY A 96 19.73 -27.05 17.18
N PHE A 97 19.29 -27.15 15.93
CA PHE A 97 20.09 -26.75 14.77
C PHE A 97 20.40 -25.25 14.80
N VAL A 98 21.66 -24.95 15.07
CA VAL A 98 22.23 -23.61 14.87
C VAL A 98 22.83 -23.62 13.46
N PRO A 99 22.35 -22.77 12.53
CA PRO A 99 22.92 -22.71 11.19
C PRO A 99 24.40 -22.34 11.28
N PRO A 100 25.26 -22.93 10.43
CA PRO A 100 26.64 -22.50 10.36
C PRO A 100 26.68 -21.01 9.98
N PRO A 101 27.62 -20.23 10.51
CA PRO A 101 27.71 -18.81 10.20
C PRO A 101 27.78 -18.60 8.69
N LEU A 102 26.92 -17.74 8.16
CA LEU A 102 26.83 -17.43 6.72
C LEU A 102 28.04 -16.65 6.18
N GLY A 103 28.98 -16.28 7.06
CA GLY A 103 30.17 -15.51 6.71
C GLY A 103 31.42 -16.36 6.46
N VAL A 104 32.35 -15.79 5.69
CA VAL A 104 33.72 -16.31 5.58
C VAL A 104 34.37 -16.27 6.97
N GLY A 105 34.85 -17.43 7.46
CA GLY A 105 35.38 -17.56 8.82
C GLY A 105 36.59 -16.67 9.08
N MET A 106 36.62 -16.03 10.24
CA MET A 106 37.80 -15.31 10.73
C MET A 106 38.82 -16.34 11.19
N ARG A 107 39.97 -16.40 10.51
CA ARG A 107 41.03 -17.37 10.78
C ARG A 107 41.83 -16.93 12.02
N GLY A 108 41.23 -17.10 13.20
CA GLY A 108 41.90 -16.94 14.49
C GLY A 108 42.59 -18.25 14.87
N ALA A 109 43.91 -18.26 14.74
CA ALA A 109 44.78 -19.30 15.29
C ALA A 109 44.70 -19.26 16.83
N ASP A 110 44.68 -20.45 17.44
CA ASP A 110 45.06 -20.69 18.84
C ASP A 110 44.08 -20.23 19.94
N ALA A 111 42.82 -20.65 19.87
CA ALA A 111 41.93 -20.63 21.04
C ALA A 111 41.03 -21.88 21.10
N SER A 112 40.85 -22.40 22.31
CA SER A 112 40.13 -23.62 22.66
C SER A 112 38.68 -23.67 22.17
N ASP A 113 38.19 -24.89 21.93
CA ASP A 113 36.94 -25.31 21.27
C ASP A 113 35.60 -24.86 21.93
N HIS A 114 35.62 -23.90 22.84
CA HIS A 114 34.45 -23.48 23.65
C HIS A 114 34.14 -21.98 23.60
N ASP A 115 34.72 -21.22 22.67
CA ASP A 115 34.42 -19.80 22.53
C ASP A 115 33.28 -19.55 21.50
N PRO A 116 32.09 -19.07 21.93
CA PRO A 116 30.94 -18.82 21.04
C PRO A 116 31.20 -17.68 20.03
N THR A 117 32.29 -16.92 20.20
CA THR A 117 32.69 -15.89 19.24
C THR A 117 33.26 -16.47 17.94
N ARG A 118 33.72 -17.73 17.96
CA ARG A 118 34.35 -18.39 16.79
C ARG A 118 33.33 -18.94 15.79
N THR A 119 32.10 -19.18 16.22
CA THR A 119 30.97 -19.56 15.36
C THR A 119 30.33 -18.38 14.66
N ARG A 120 30.88 -17.17 14.78
CA ARG A 120 30.30 -15.95 14.18
C ARG A 120 31.06 -15.55 12.92
N GLY A 121 30.35 -15.38 11.81
CA GLY A 121 30.94 -15.01 10.52
C GLY A 121 31.29 -13.52 10.44
N PHE A 122 32.16 -13.12 9.51
CA PHE A 122 32.50 -11.70 9.29
C PHE A 122 31.27 -10.80 9.03
N GLN A 123 30.26 -11.35 8.35
CA GLN A 123 29.00 -10.62 8.10
C GLN A 123 28.23 -10.37 9.40
N GLU A 124 28.16 -11.36 10.28
CA GLU A 124 27.47 -11.26 11.56
C GLU A 124 28.20 -10.29 12.49
N GLU A 125 29.54 -10.29 12.50
CA GLU A 125 30.34 -9.31 13.24
C GLU A 125 30.12 -7.88 12.72
N ARG A 126 29.99 -7.70 11.41
CA ARG A 126 29.67 -6.39 10.81
C ARG A 126 28.28 -5.92 11.21
N VAL A 127 27.28 -6.78 11.05
CA VAL A 127 25.89 -6.47 11.42
C VAL A 127 25.80 -6.11 12.91
N GLU A 128 26.48 -6.86 13.77
CA GLU A 128 26.55 -6.56 15.19
C GLU A 128 27.22 -5.21 15.47
N ARG A 129 28.37 -4.94 14.85
CA ARG A 129 29.08 -3.66 15.03
C ARG A 129 28.21 -2.47 14.60
N ASP A 130 27.53 -2.59 13.47
CA ASP A 130 26.66 -1.53 12.95
C ASP A 130 25.42 -1.36 13.84
N ALA A 131 24.85 -2.44 14.38
CA ALA A 131 23.78 -2.39 15.36
C ALA A 131 24.21 -1.67 16.65
N TRP A 132 25.39 -1.99 17.19
CA TRP A 132 25.92 -1.32 18.37
C TRP A 132 26.19 0.17 18.16
N LYS A 133 26.69 0.56 16.97
CA LYS A 133 26.83 1.98 16.60
C LYS A 133 25.47 2.67 16.56
N GLY A 134 24.46 2.04 15.94
CA GLY A 134 23.11 2.59 15.89
C GLY A 134 22.48 2.78 17.28
N ILE A 135 22.70 1.83 18.20
CA ILE A 135 22.24 1.95 19.59
C ILE A 135 22.95 3.11 20.30
N LEU A 136 24.27 3.25 20.12
CA LEU A 136 25.04 4.34 20.72
C LEU A 136 24.57 5.71 20.21
N ASP A 137 24.34 5.84 18.90
CA ASP A 137 23.85 7.08 18.30
C ASP A 137 22.45 7.43 18.83
N ALA A 138 21.56 6.44 18.93
CA ALA A 138 20.23 6.63 19.49
C ALA A 138 20.27 7.07 20.97
N LEU A 139 21.10 6.41 21.79
CA LEU A 139 21.28 6.78 23.20
C LEU A 139 21.89 8.17 23.35
N THR A 140 22.84 8.52 22.48
CA THR A 140 23.46 9.86 22.46
C THR A 140 22.42 10.93 22.13
N ARG A 141 21.56 10.67 21.14
CA ARG A 141 20.45 11.57 20.77
C ARG A 141 19.45 11.75 21.92
N ILE A 142 19.09 10.68 22.61
CA ILE A 142 18.20 10.74 23.79
C ILE A 142 18.83 11.56 24.92
N LYS A 143 20.13 11.38 25.16
CA LYS A 143 20.86 12.16 26.17
C LYS A 143 20.86 13.65 25.83
N GLN A 144 21.17 14.01 24.59
CA GLN A 144 21.18 15.41 24.12
C GLN A 144 19.81 16.06 24.30
N ALA A 145 18.73 15.40 23.88
CA ALA A 145 17.37 15.90 24.05
C ALA A 145 17.02 16.15 25.54
N ARG A 146 17.41 15.23 26.42
CA ARG A 146 17.17 15.36 27.87
C ARG A 146 17.98 16.50 28.49
N ASP A 147 19.21 16.71 28.04
CA ASP A 147 20.06 17.81 28.51
C ASP A 147 19.51 19.17 28.04
N GLU A 148 18.97 19.26 26.83
CA GLU A 148 18.27 20.45 26.32
C GLU A 148 17.00 20.76 27.11
N ASP A 149 16.17 19.76 27.39
CA ASP A 149 14.94 19.93 28.18
C ASP A 149 15.27 20.37 29.61
N ARG A 150 16.36 19.86 30.20
CA ARG A 150 16.81 20.29 31.52
C ARG A 150 17.25 21.74 31.51
N ARG A 151 18.03 22.17 30.51
CA ARG A 151 18.44 23.57 30.35
C ARG A 151 17.23 24.51 30.19
N LYS A 152 16.27 24.15 29.34
CA LYS A 152 15.04 24.95 29.17
C LYS A 152 14.27 25.11 30.48
N LYS A 153 14.13 24.04 31.27
CA LYS A 153 13.49 24.11 32.59
C LYS A 153 14.26 24.99 33.58
N ASP A 154 15.60 24.93 33.57
CA ASP A 154 16.44 25.76 34.42
C ASP A 154 16.34 27.25 34.02
N ASP A 155 16.21 27.55 32.73
CA ASP A 155 16.01 28.91 32.20
C ASP A 155 14.59 29.45 32.53
N GLU A 156 13.55 28.62 32.44
CA GLU A 156 12.17 28.97 32.83
C GLU A 156 12.00 29.22 34.33
N MET A 157 12.85 28.64 35.18
CA MET A 157 12.83 28.89 36.63
C MET A 157 13.60 30.15 37.07
N GLN A 158 14.37 30.77 36.17
CA GLN A 158 15.16 31.98 36.46
C GLN A 158 14.50 33.30 36.01
N VAL A 159 13.33 33.23 35.37
CA VAL A 159 12.48 34.38 34.99
C VAL A 159 11.32 34.52 35.96
#